data_AF-A0A924B1T5-F1
#
_entry.id   AF-A0A924B1T5-F1
#
_cell.length_a   1.000
_cell.length_b   1.000
_cell.length_c   1.000
_cell.angle_alpha   90.00
_cell.angle_beta   90.00
_cell.angle_gamma   90.00
#
_symmetry.space_group_name_H-M   'P 1'
#
loop_
_entity.id
_entity.type
_entity.pdbx_description
1 polymer ?
#
loop_
_entity_poly.entity_id
_entity_poly.type
_entity_poly.pdbx_seq_one_letter_code
_entity_poly.pdbx_strand_id
1 'polypeptide(L)'
;MMKMFKALAITGTILLSQAVLAQNVTIRGVRLSGSGCDAANASAVTTADGKILSVLFDNYIAEIGQGSENPQLTSLKKDCRVLIDVDVPFGFQYALNETQYRGFAAMPQSAYGLHRFTQVIPGAPIVSMREAQLQGPLNKNYEVI
;
A
#
# COMPACT_ATOMS: atom_id res chain seq x y z
N MET A 1 59.00 55.16 -10.97
CA MET A 1 59.37 53.94 -11.73
C MET A 1 58.68 52.73 -11.10
N MET A 2 58.45 51.69 -11.89
CA MET A 2 57.39 50.66 -11.83
C MET A 2 57.22 49.85 -10.51
N LYS A 3 55.95 49.50 -10.25
CA LYS A 3 55.35 48.64 -9.22
C LYS A 3 55.92 47.22 -9.17
N MET A 4 55.84 46.54 -8.01
CA MET A 4 55.48 45.11 -7.91
C MET A 4 54.89 44.77 -6.53
N PHE A 5 53.55 44.74 -6.44
CA PHE A 5 52.85 44.04 -5.34
C PHE A 5 52.64 42.60 -5.79
N LYS A 6 53.22 41.63 -5.06
CA LYS A 6 52.98 40.20 -5.26
C LYS A 6 51.56 39.88 -4.80
N ALA A 7 50.64 39.72 -5.75
CA ALA A 7 49.30 39.22 -5.47
C ALA A 7 49.36 37.70 -5.25
N LEU A 8 49.04 37.27 -4.03
CA LEU A 8 48.88 35.85 -3.69
C LEU A 8 47.44 35.46 -4.07
N ALA A 9 47.26 34.72 -5.18
CA ALA A 9 45.96 34.26 -5.61
C ALA A 9 45.51 33.07 -4.75
N ILE A 10 44.57 33.29 -3.84
CA ILE A 10 43.90 32.22 -3.08
C ILE A 10 42.81 31.65 -3.99
N THR A 11 43.10 30.53 -4.67
CA THR A 11 42.09 29.76 -5.40
C THR A 11 41.18 29.05 -4.42
N GLY A 12 40.12 29.72 -3.98
CA GLY A 12 39.05 29.12 -3.20
C GLY A 12 38.17 28.23 -4.09
N THR A 13 38.24 26.92 -3.91
CA THR A 13 37.31 25.97 -4.51
C THR A 13 35.92 26.15 -3.90
N ILE A 14 35.01 26.81 -4.63
CA ILE A 14 33.60 26.88 -4.28
C ILE A 14 33.01 25.49 -4.54
N LEU A 15 32.77 24.72 -3.47
CA LEU A 15 31.90 23.54 -3.51
C LEU A 15 30.46 24.05 -3.69
N LEU A 16 29.99 24.11 -4.94
CA LEU A 16 28.57 24.23 -5.24
C LEU A 16 27.88 22.97 -4.72
N SER A 17 27.32 23.02 -3.52
CA SER A 17 26.42 21.99 -3.04
C SER A 17 25.19 22.00 -3.96
N GLN A 18 25.16 21.11 -4.94
CA GLN A 18 23.94 20.87 -5.70
C GLN A 18 22.92 20.38 -4.67
N ALA A 19 21.91 21.21 -4.40
CA ALA A 19 20.74 20.74 -3.70
C ALA A 19 20.15 19.64 -4.58
N VAL A 20 20.35 18.39 -4.17
CA VAL A 20 19.62 17.26 -4.75
C VAL A 20 18.17 17.59 -4.47
N LEU A 21 17.45 18.05 -5.49
CA LEU A 21 16.00 18.20 -5.40
C LEU A 21 15.48 16.84 -4.95
N ALA A 22 14.86 16.78 -3.77
CA ALA A 22 14.30 15.55 -3.24
C ALA A 22 13.20 15.10 -4.22
N GLN A 23 13.54 14.16 -5.08
CA GLN A 23 12.61 13.61 -6.06
C GLN A 23 11.70 12.64 -5.31
N ASN A 24 10.46 13.06 -5.13
CA ASN A 24 9.51 12.37 -4.28
C ASN A 24 8.43 11.71 -5.12
N VAL A 25 8.36 10.39 -5.05
CA VAL A 25 7.17 9.64 -5.47
C VAL A 25 6.05 9.92 -4.47
N THR A 26 4.88 10.38 -4.90
CA THR A 26 3.78 10.74 -3.98
C THR A 26 2.46 10.17 -4.46
N ILE A 27 1.64 9.71 -3.52
CA ILE A 27 0.26 9.30 -3.79
C ILE A 27 -0.59 10.56 -3.99
N ARG A 28 -1.22 10.69 -5.15
CA ARG A 28 -2.10 11.81 -5.52
C ARG A 28 -3.57 11.52 -5.32
N GLY A 29 -3.96 10.26 -5.43
CA GLY A 29 -5.35 9.84 -5.35
C GLY A 29 -5.49 8.37 -5.04
N VAL A 30 -6.59 8.03 -4.39
CA VAL A 30 -6.95 6.64 -4.09
C VAL A 30 -8.43 6.46 -4.40
N ARG A 31 -8.76 5.39 -5.12
CA ARG A 31 -10.14 4.99 -5.41
C ARG A 31 -10.36 3.56 -4.93
N LEU A 32 -11.43 3.36 -4.17
CA LEU A 32 -11.85 2.05 -3.68
C LEU A 32 -13.06 1.58 -4.49
N SER A 33 -13.10 0.28 -4.80
CA SER A 33 -14.24 -0.33 -5.51
C SER A 33 -14.29 -1.82 -5.23
N GLY A 34 -15.48 -2.38 -5.06
CA GLY A 34 -15.67 -3.81 -4.82
C GLY A 34 -16.75 -4.05 -3.78
N SER A 35 -17.19 -5.30 -3.66
CA SER A 35 -18.28 -5.69 -2.75
C SER A 35 -17.92 -5.59 -1.26
N GLY A 36 -16.64 -5.46 -0.92
CA GLY A 36 -16.13 -5.31 0.44
C GLY A 36 -15.50 -3.94 0.76
N CYS A 37 -15.46 -3.01 -0.20
CA CYS A 37 -14.87 -1.67 0.02
C CYS A 37 -15.49 -0.61 -0.90
N ASP A 38 -16.83 -0.58 -0.94
CA ASP A 38 -17.52 0.56 -1.53
C ASP A 38 -17.27 1.84 -0.71
N ALA A 39 -17.70 2.98 -1.25
CA ALA A 39 -17.48 4.29 -0.63
C ALA A 39 -18.21 4.48 0.72
N ALA A 40 -19.13 3.58 1.09
CA ALA A 40 -19.85 3.64 2.35
C ALA A 40 -19.18 2.81 3.46
N ASN A 41 -18.38 1.81 3.08
CA ASN A 41 -17.88 0.78 3.99
C ASN A 41 -16.35 0.68 4.07
N ALA A 42 -15.64 1.63 3.45
CA ALA A 42 -14.21 1.75 3.56
C ALA A 42 -13.74 3.19 3.36
N SER A 43 -12.61 3.52 3.98
CA SER A 43 -11.94 4.81 3.83
C SER A 43 -10.46 4.63 3.53
N ALA A 44 -9.89 5.59 2.80
CA ALA A 44 -8.47 5.62 2.45
C ALA A 44 -7.87 6.92 2.99
N VAL A 45 -6.74 6.81 3.70
CA VAL A 45 -6.01 7.96 4.23
C VAL A 45 -4.55 7.87 3.84
N THR A 46 -3.99 9.01 3.48
CA THR A 46 -2.58 9.13 3.10
C THR A 46 -1.87 10.03 4.10
N THR A 47 -0.63 9.69 4.42
CA THR A 47 0.28 10.53 5.21
C THR A 47 0.57 11.86 4.53
N ALA A 48 0.98 12.87 5.31
CA ALA A 48 1.21 14.23 4.81
C ALA A 48 2.32 14.32 3.76
N ASP A 49 3.29 13.40 3.78
CA ASP A 49 4.38 13.30 2.80
C ASP A 49 3.98 12.49 1.55
N GLY A 50 2.76 11.95 1.51
CA GLY A 50 2.23 11.19 0.38
C GLY A 50 2.82 9.80 0.22
N LYS A 51 3.50 9.23 1.23
CA LYS A 51 4.27 7.98 1.07
C LYS A 51 3.54 6.73 1.56
N ILE A 52 2.71 6.88 2.58
CA ILE A 52 1.98 5.78 3.23
C ILE A 52 0.49 5.94 2.98
N LEU A 53 -0.13 4.89 2.47
CA LEU A 53 -1.57 4.72 2.37
C LEU A 53 -2.05 3.71 3.41
N SER A 54 -3.05 4.10 4.19
CA SER A 54 -3.83 3.17 5.00
C SER A 54 -5.27 3.10 4.47
N VAL A 55 -5.76 1.88 4.29
CA VAL A 55 -7.18 1.63 3.97
C VAL A 55 -7.82 1.02 5.20
N LEU A 56 -8.88 1.64 5.69
CA LEU A 56 -9.67 1.15 6.80
C LEU A 56 -10.97 0.57 6.23
N PHE A 57 -11.29 -0.65 6.66
CA PHE A 57 -12.48 -1.37 6.23
C PHE A 57 -13.47 -1.42 7.38
N ASP A 58 -14.69 -0.95 7.13
CA ASP A 58 -15.78 -0.99 8.11
C ASP A 58 -16.65 -2.24 7.91
N ASN A 59 -16.89 -2.66 6.66
CA ASN A 59 -17.73 -3.82 6.33
C ASN A 59 -17.15 -4.76 5.25
N TYR A 60 -15.85 -5.05 5.34
CA TYR A 60 -15.23 -6.10 4.52
C TYR A 60 -15.40 -7.48 5.19
N ILE A 61 -16.64 -7.97 5.26
CA ILE A 61 -17.00 -9.20 5.97
C ILE A 61 -17.51 -10.26 5.01
N ALA A 62 -16.94 -11.46 5.09
CA ALA A 62 -17.46 -12.66 4.43
C ALA A 62 -17.91 -13.66 5.50
N GLU A 63 -19.23 -13.77 5.69
CA GLU A 63 -19.85 -14.64 6.69
C GLU A 63 -20.89 -15.55 6.03
N ILE A 64 -20.92 -16.83 6.44
CA ILE A 64 -21.80 -17.88 5.90
C ILE A 64 -22.26 -18.81 7.03
N GLY A 65 -23.28 -19.63 6.74
CA GLY A 65 -23.78 -20.63 7.69
C GLY A 65 -24.72 -20.07 8.76
N GLN A 66 -25.04 -20.91 9.74
CA GLN A 66 -26.00 -20.56 10.79
C GLN A 66 -25.48 -19.38 11.62
N GLY A 67 -26.29 -18.31 11.73
CA GLY A 67 -25.94 -17.07 12.41
C GLY A 67 -25.60 -15.90 11.48
N SER A 68 -25.36 -16.14 10.19
CA SER A 68 -25.16 -15.07 9.21
C SER A 68 -26.48 -14.50 8.69
N GLU A 69 -26.43 -13.38 7.98
CA GLU A 69 -27.59 -12.76 7.32
C GLU A 69 -28.32 -13.71 6.34
N ASN A 70 -27.59 -14.68 5.76
CA ASN A 70 -28.15 -15.68 4.85
C ASN A 70 -27.64 -17.08 5.23
N PRO A 71 -28.36 -17.78 6.12
CA PRO A 71 -27.93 -19.06 6.68
C PRO A 71 -27.80 -20.21 5.66
N GLN A 72 -28.39 -20.06 4.48
CA GLN A 72 -28.35 -21.05 3.40
C GLN A 72 -27.10 -20.93 2.52
N LEU A 73 -26.36 -19.82 2.62
CA LEU A 73 -25.11 -19.67 1.89
C LEU A 73 -24.05 -20.63 2.41
N THR A 74 -23.42 -21.35 1.47
CA THR A 74 -22.29 -22.25 1.73
C THR A 74 -20.96 -21.67 1.28
N SER A 75 -20.99 -20.58 0.50
CA SER A 75 -19.81 -19.83 0.10
C SER A 75 -20.17 -18.37 -0.12
N LEU A 76 -19.25 -17.47 0.24
CA LEU A 76 -19.36 -16.04 0.00
C LEU A 76 -17.97 -15.50 -0.34
N LYS A 77 -17.90 -14.65 -1.35
CA LYS A 77 -16.68 -13.95 -1.74
C LYS A 77 -16.95 -12.46 -1.68
N LYS A 78 -16.05 -11.74 -1.00
CA LYS A 78 -15.99 -10.28 -1.00
C LYS A 78 -14.67 -9.85 -1.63
N ASP A 79 -14.71 -8.79 -2.41
CA ASP A 79 -13.55 -8.24 -3.11
C ASP A 79 -13.37 -6.76 -2.80
N CYS A 80 -12.11 -6.33 -2.81
CA CYS A 80 -11.75 -4.94 -2.78
C CYS A 80 -10.64 -4.65 -3.79
N ARG A 81 -10.84 -3.63 -4.62
CA ARG A 81 -9.83 -3.06 -5.50
C ARG A 81 -9.46 -1.67 -5.02
N VAL A 82 -8.19 -1.49 -4.71
CA VAL A 82 -7.56 -0.21 -4.38
C VAL A 82 -6.79 0.28 -5.59
N LEU A 83 -7.29 1.32 -6.25
CA LEU A 83 -6.60 2.00 -7.35
C LEU A 83 -5.84 3.19 -6.77
N ILE A 84 -4.54 3.25 -7.00
CA ILE A 84 -3.64 4.26 -6.44
C ILE A 84 -3.05 5.07 -7.59
N ASP A 85 -3.34 6.36 -7.62
CA ASP A 85 -2.75 7.29 -8.57
C ASP A 85 -1.47 7.86 -7.95
N VAL A 86 -0.32 7.56 -8.58
CA VAL A 86 1.01 7.91 -8.08
C VAL A 86 1.64 8.95 -9.00
N ASP A 87 2.25 9.99 -8.43
CA ASP A 87 3.17 10.87 -9.14
C ASP A 87 4.58 10.31 -9.06
N VAL A 88 5.21 10.12 -10.22
CA VAL A 88 6.55 9.53 -10.32
C VAL A 88 7.43 10.50 -11.12
N PRO A 89 8.53 10.99 -10.54
CA PRO A 89 9.47 11.85 -11.26
C PRO A 89 10.02 11.18 -12.52
N PHE A 90 10.29 11.99 -13.55
CA PHE A 90 10.82 11.48 -14.82
C PHE A 90 12.15 10.74 -14.62
N GLY A 91 12.27 9.55 -15.22
CA GLY A 91 13.46 8.70 -15.10
C GLY A 91 13.49 7.83 -13.86
N PHE A 92 12.45 7.85 -13.02
CA PHE A 92 12.35 7.02 -11.82
C PHE A 92 11.29 5.93 -11.97
N GLN A 93 11.46 4.88 -11.18
CA GLN A 93 10.46 3.85 -10.94
C GLN A 93 10.18 3.80 -9.43
N TYR A 94 9.05 3.22 -9.06
CA TYR A 94 8.68 3.03 -7.67
C TYR A 94 8.40 1.56 -7.39
N ALA A 95 8.52 1.20 -6.12
CA ALA A 95 8.13 -0.09 -5.60
C ALA A 95 7.42 0.12 -4.26
N LEU A 96 6.59 -0.84 -3.89
CA LEU A 96 6.02 -0.88 -2.54
C LEU A 96 7.08 -1.49 -1.61
N ASN A 97 7.47 -0.74 -0.58
CA ASN A 97 8.45 -1.20 0.40
C ASN A 97 7.86 -2.25 1.34
N GLU A 98 6.65 -1.98 1.83
CA GLU A 98 5.94 -2.84 2.76
C GLU A 98 4.46 -2.85 2.39
N THR A 99 3.81 -4.00 2.56
CA THR A 99 2.36 -4.06 2.54
C THR A 99 1.90 -5.09 3.53
N GLN A 100 1.02 -4.65 4.43
CA GLN A 100 0.46 -5.48 5.48
C GLN A 100 -1.06 -5.35 5.43
N TYR A 101 -1.74 -6.49 5.46
CA TYR A 101 -3.17 -6.57 5.69
C TYR A 101 -3.40 -7.23 7.05
N ARG A 102 -4.32 -6.70 7.85
CA ARG A 102 -4.73 -7.29 9.12
C ARG A 102 -6.21 -7.61 9.08
N GLY A 103 -6.57 -8.76 9.61
CA GLY A 103 -7.96 -9.20 9.71
C GLY A 103 -8.21 -10.09 10.92
N PHE A 104 -9.46 -10.50 11.07
CA PHE A 104 -9.89 -11.42 12.11
C PHE A 104 -10.70 -12.55 11.48
N ALA A 105 -10.56 -13.76 12.02
CA ALA A 105 -11.31 -14.91 11.56
C ALA A 105 -11.81 -15.73 12.77
N ALA A 106 -13.13 -15.89 12.83
CA ALA A 106 -13.84 -16.80 13.72
C ALA A 106 -14.59 -17.83 12.87
N MET A 107 -14.16 -19.09 12.94
CA MET A 107 -14.69 -20.16 12.09
C MET A 107 -14.81 -21.46 12.87
N PRO A 108 -15.90 -22.23 12.71
CA PRO A 108 -16.07 -23.52 13.36
C PRO A 108 -15.20 -24.61 12.71
N GLN A 109 -15.22 -25.81 13.29
CA GLN A 109 -14.57 -26.99 12.71
C GLN A 109 -14.97 -27.18 11.23
N SER A 110 -14.01 -27.59 10.40
CA SER A 110 -14.21 -27.90 8.97
C SER A 110 -14.56 -26.72 8.06
N ALA A 111 -14.72 -25.51 8.60
CA ALA A 111 -14.83 -24.31 7.78
C ALA A 111 -13.45 -23.92 7.20
N TYR A 112 -13.47 -23.37 5.99
CA TYR A 112 -12.28 -22.90 5.28
C TYR A 112 -12.51 -21.50 4.71
N GLY A 113 -11.48 -20.67 4.79
CA GLY A 113 -11.44 -19.34 4.21
C GLY A 113 -10.10 -19.09 3.53
N LEU A 114 -10.10 -18.15 2.58
CA LEU A 114 -8.90 -17.70 1.89
C LEU A 114 -8.94 -16.18 1.78
N HIS A 115 -7.92 -15.53 2.34
CA HIS A 115 -7.64 -14.12 2.05
C HIS A 115 -6.52 -14.07 1.02
N ARG A 116 -6.76 -13.46 -0.14
CA ARG A 116 -5.72 -13.22 -1.15
C ARG A 116 -5.52 -11.73 -1.38
N PHE A 117 -4.29 -11.28 -1.30
CA PHE A 117 -3.87 -9.92 -1.58
C PHE A 117 -2.94 -9.92 -2.80
N THR A 118 -3.28 -9.13 -3.82
CA THR A 118 -2.54 -9.07 -5.09
C THR A 118 -2.17 -7.65 -5.41
N GLN A 119 -0.90 -7.43 -5.74
CA GLN A 119 -0.34 -6.12 -6.10
C GLN A 119 0.12 -6.15 -7.56
N VAL A 120 -0.37 -5.20 -8.33
CA VAL A 120 0.03 -4.99 -9.71
C VAL A 120 0.58 -3.57 -9.83
N ILE A 121 1.86 -3.46 -10.15
CA ILE A 121 2.53 -2.18 -10.39
C ILE A 121 2.77 -2.06 -11.91
N PRO A 122 2.32 -0.99 -12.57
CA PRO A 122 2.55 -0.79 -13.99
C PRO A 122 4.04 -0.86 -14.34
N GLY A 123 4.40 -1.70 -15.31
CA GLY A 123 5.79 -1.89 -15.74
C GLY A 123 6.60 -2.88 -14.90
N ALA A 124 6.09 -3.34 -13.76
CA ALA A 124 6.74 -4.40 -13.00
C ALA A 124 6.60 -5.76 -13.72
N PRO A 125 7.67 -6.55 -13.84
CA PRO A 125 7.64 -7.82 -14.57
C PRO A 125 6.87 -8.93 -13.84
N ILE A 126 6.65 -8.79 -12.53
CA ILE A 126 6.07 -9.82 -11.66
C ILE A 126 4.93 -9.22 -10.84
N VAL A 127 3.79 -9.92 -10.83
CA VAL A 127 2.68 -9.63 -9.91
C VAL A 127 3.03 -10.21 -8.54
N SER A 128 3.01 -9.37 -7.51
CA SER A 128 3.19 -9.85 -6.14
C SER A 128 1.85 -10.33 -5.59
N MET A 129 1.80 -11.58 -5.13
CA MET A 129 0.62 -12.18 -4.50
C MET A 129 1.01 -12.71 -3.13
N ARG A 130 0.10 -12.52 -2.16
CA ARG A 130 0.18 -13.07 -0.81
C ARG A 130 -1.17 -13.65 -0.44
N GLU A 131 -1.17 -14.69 0.40
CA GLU A 131 -2.39 -15.28 0.88
C GLU A 131 -2.30 -15.77 2.32
N ALA A 132 -3.42 -15.68 3.03
CA ALA A 132 -3.65 -16.41 4.27
C ALA A 132 -4.70 -17.50 4.01
N GLN A 133 -4.30 -18.74 4.20
CA GLN A 133 -5.21 -19.88 4.24
C GLN A 133 -5.72 -20.02 5.68
N LEU A 134 -7.04 -19.97 5.84
CA LEU A 134 -7.69 -19.96 7.14
C LEU A 134 -8.47 -21.27 7.28
N GLN A 135 -8.09 -22.10 8.24
CA GLN A 135 -8.77 -23.37 8.52
C GLN A 135 -9.34 -23.34 9.93
N GLY A 136 -10.61 -23.69 10.05
CA GLY A 136 -11.29 -23.82 11.33
C GLY A 136 -10.88 -25.10 12.09
N PRO A 137 -11.04 -25.15 13.43
CA PRO A 137 -11.60 -24.10 14.26
C PRO A 137 -10.59 -22.96 14.46
N LEU A 138 -11.05 -21.72 14.28
CA LEU A 138 -10.23 -20.52 14.35
C LEU A 138 -10.98 -19.43 15.10
N ASN A 139 -10.28 -18.68 15.94
CA ASN A 139 -10.82 -17.50 16.60
C ASN A 139 -9.67 -16.54 16.95
N LYS A 140 -9.11 -15.88 15.94
CA LYS A 140 -7.90 -15.05 16.12
C LYS A 140 -7.73 -14.02 15.01
N ASN A 141 -6.87 -13.04 15.29
CA ASN A 141 -6.33 -12.14 14.27
C ASN A 141 -5.40 -12.90 13.31
N TYR A 142 -5.35 -12.45 12.06
CA TYR A 142 -4.41 -12.92 11.06
C TYR A 142 -3.85 -11.74 10.27
N GLU A 143 -2.72 -11.97 9.63
CA GLU A 143 -2.06 -10.98 8.78
C GLU A 143 -1.73 -11.60 7.42
N VAL A 144 -1.65 -10.74 6.39
CA VAL A 144 -1.14 -11.08 5.05
C VAL A 144 -0.03 -10.09 4.73
N ILE A 145 1.19 -10.58 4.58
CA ILE A 145 2.44 -9.82 4.37
C ILE A 145 3.22 -10.44 3.21
#